data_AF-A0A7W0LRH3-F1
#
_entry.id   AF-A0A7W0LRH3-F1
#
_cell.length_a   1.000
_cell.length_b   1.000
_cell.length_c   1.000
_cell.angle_alpha   90.00
_cell.angle_beta   90.00
_cell.angle_gamma   90.00
#
_symmetry.space_group_name_H-M   'P 1'
#
loop_
_entity.id
_entity.type
_entity.pdbx_description
1 polymer ?
#
loop_
_entity_poly.entity_id
_entity_poly.type
_entity_poly.pdbx_seq_one_letter_code
_entity_poly.pdbx_strand_id
1 'polypeptide(L)'
;MTTHSPVRTATWEKPGPGTWELDSSHSGPAPCRIQRALYQEGLATGTAEGFALFGAPLVGMELRWVHGKFYRRLVPLVGGSRDLPRPPAAAVWLMTRLHPAFRRRERLAAKTLAERGWRRDLQRWDEEWKPSIIATNERLTSVAVGGLSDADLAAHLDELWAHARSTTTLHFRLHASDLGPMGLLMLRLQDWG
;
A
#
# COMPACT_ATOMS: atom_id res chain seq x y z
N MET A 1 -16.09 -31.00 33.65
CA MET A 1 -15.71 -29.73 34.30
C MET A 1 -14.93 -28.92 33.28
N THR A 2 -15.63 -28.08 32.51
CA THR A 2 -15.07 -27.36 31.36
C THR A 2 -14.39 -26.10 31.86
N THR A 3 -13.06 -26.11 31.94
CA THR A 3 -12.28 -24.91 32.26
C THR A 3 -12.40 -23.93 31.10
N HIS A 4 -13.26 -22.91 31.24
CA HIS A 4 -13.21 -21.74 30.37
C HIS A 4 -11.85 -21.07 30.55
N SER A 5 -11.09 -20.98 29.45
CA SER A 5 -9.91 -20.11 29.44
C SER A 5 -10.34 -18.70 29.82
N PRO A 6 -9.62 -18.01 30.72
CA PRO A 6 -9.97 -16.67 31.13
C PRO A 6 -9.98 -15.77 29.89
N VAL A 7 -11.05 -14.98 29.74
CA VAL A 7 -11.12 -13.92 28.73
C VAL A 7 -9.98 -12.96 29.01
N ARG A 8 -8.94 -12.98 28.16
CA ARG A 8 -7.87 -11.99 28.21
C ARG A 8 -8.44 -10.69 27.68
N THR A 9 -8.71 -9.74 28.57
CA THR A 9 -9.02 -8.36 28.20
C THR A 9 -7.79 -7.78 27.50
N ALA A 10 -7.87 -7.56 26.19
CA ALA A 10 -6.82 -6.92 25.42
C ALA A 10 -7.06 -5.40 25.39
N THR A 11 -6.11 -4.62 25.90
CA THR A 11 -6.17 -3.16 25.86
C THR A 11 -5.75 -2.70 24.46
N TRP A 12 -6.68 -2.11 23.70
CA TRP A 12 -6.33 -1.52 22.40
C TRP A 12 -5.57 -0.22 22.60
N GLU A 13 -4.33 -0.19 22.11
CA GLU A 13 -3.52 1.02 22.05
C GLU A 13 -3.48 1.55 20.61
N LYS A 14 -3.62 2.87 20.49
CA LYS A 14 -3.55 3.54 19.20
C LYS A 14 -2.14 3.34 18.61
N PRO A 15 -1.99 2.84 17.37
CA PRO A 15 -0.68 2.44 16.83
C PRO A 15 0.32 3.57 16.54
N GLY A 16 -0.11 4.81 16.69
CA GLY A 16 0.63 6.01 16.35
C GLY A 16 -0.31 7.13 15.90
N PRO A 17 0.22 8.30 15.53
CA PRO A 17 -0.58 9.47 15.17
C PRO A 17 -1.58 9.26 14.02
N GLY A 18 -2.58 10.13 13.92
CA GLY A 18 -3.63 10.11 12.88
C GLY A 18 -4.83 9.24 13.21
N THR A 19 -5.68 9.04 12.21
CA THR A 19 -6.92 8.24 12.34
C THR A 19 -6.70 6.86 11.72
N TRP A 20 -6.81 5.82 12.54
CA TRP A 20 -6.66 4.43 12.12
C TRP A 20 -8.01 3.77 11.94
N GLU A 21 -8.18 3.06 10.82
CA GLU A 21 -9.37 2.30 10.48
C GLU A 21 -9.04 0.82 10.45
N LEU A 22 -9.90 0.00 11.06
CA LEU A 22 -9.84 -1.45 10.89
C LEU A 22 -10.20 -1.78 9.44
N ASP A 23 -9.36 -2.57 8.78
CA ASP A 23 -9.66 -3.09 7.45
C ASP A 23 -9.78 -4.62 7.53
N SER A 24 -11.01 -5.06 7.24
CA SER A 24 -11.43 -6.46 7.29
C SER A 24 -11.48 -7.11 5.90
N SER A 25 -11.14 -6.39 4.83
CA SER A 25 -11.21 -6.90 3.46
C SER A 25 -9.92 -7.57 3.00
N HIS A 26 -8.77 -7.18 3.54
CA HIS A 26 -7.46 -7.59 2.99
C HIS A 26 -6.77 -8.73 3.75
N SER A 27 -7.30 -9.17 4.88
CA SER A 27 -6.76 -10.34 5.60
C SER A 27 -7.80 -11.03 6.48
N GLY A 28 -7.71 -12.36 6.57
CA GLY A 28 -8.43 -13.14 7.56
C GLY A 28 -7.99 -12.83 9.00
N PRO A 29 -8.60 -13.45 10.02
CA PRO A 29 -8.45 -13.05 11.41
C PRO A 29 -7.03 -13.19 12.00
N ALA A 30 -6.13 -13.93 11.34
CA ALA A 30 -4.76 -14.16 11.79
C ALA A 30 -3.80 -14.48 10.61
N PRO A 31 -3.33 -13.47 9.86
CA PRO A 31 -2.38 -13.70 8.76
C PRO A 31 -1.02 -14.17 9.28
N CYS A 32 -0.32 -14.99 8.49
CA CYS A 32 0.98 -15.54 8.86
C CYS A 32 2.05 -14.43 8.99
N ARG A 33 3.18 -14.74 9.66
CA ARG A 33 4.27 -13.77 9.87
C ARG A 33 4.82 -13.19 8.55
N ILE A 34 4.97 -14.04 7.53
CA ILE A 34 5.46 -13.66 6.20
C ILE A 34 4.52 -12.60 5.58
N GLN A 35 3.21 -12.89 5.51
CA GLN A 35 2.24 -11.94 4.96
C GLN A 35 2.24 -10.61 5.73
N ARG A 36 2.27 -10.67 7.07
CA ARG A 36 2.28 -9.46 7.91
C ARG A 36 3.47 -8.56 7.61
N ALA A 37 4.66 -9.14 7.47
CA ALA A 37 5.89 -8.41 7.18
C ALA A 37 5.88 -7.83 5.75
N LEU A 38 5.49 -8.62 4.75
CA LEU A 38 5.37 -8.16 3.36
C LEU A 38 4.39 -6.99 3.23
N TYR A 39 3.22 -7.08 3.87
CA TYR A 39 2.20 -6.05 3.78
C TYR A 39 2.61 -4.75 4.48
N GLN A 40 3.19 -4.86 5.68
CA GLN A 40 3.55 -3.68 6.46
C GLN A 40 4.59 -2.81 5.74
N GLU A 41 5.54 -3.43 5.05
CA GLU A 41 6.56 -2.73 4.29
C GLU A 41 6.10 -2.33 2.89
N GLY A 42 5.54 -3.29 2.14
CA GLY A 42 5.16 -3.08 0.75
C GLY A 42 4.03 -2.08 0.58
N LEU A 43 3.05 -2.07 1.49
CA LEU A 43 1.94 -1.12 1.42
C LEU A 43 2.41 0.30 1.66
N ALA A 44 3.20 0.53 2.71
CA ALA A 44 3.68 1.87 3.04
C ALA A 44 4.55 2.44 1.92
N THR A 45 5.50 1.65 1.43
CA THR A 45 6.43 2.06 0.38
C THR A 45 5.71 2.22 -0.97
N GLY A 46 4.98 1.19 -1.40
CA GLY A 46 4.32 1.17 -2.70
C GLY A 46 3.27 2.27 -2.82
N THR A 47 2.40 2.44 -1.82
CA THR A 47 1.39 3.51 -1.87
C THR A 47 2.01 4.90 -1.85
N ALA A 48 3.10 5.12 -1.11
CA ALA A 48 3.79 6.39 -1.11
C ALA A 48 4.40 6.73 -2.48
N GLU A 49 5.03 5.74 -3.14
CA GLU A 49 5.54 5.87 -4.50
C GLU A 49 4.42 6.14 -5.51
N GLY A 50 3.35 5.36 -5.47
CA GLY A 50 2.20 5.52 -6.37
C GLY A 50 1.54 6.89 -6.20
N PHE A 51 1.30 7.32 -4.96
CA PHE A 51 0.74 8.64 -4.66
C PHE A 51 1.65 9.77 -5.11
N ALA A 52 2.97 9.63 -4.89
CA ALA A 52 3.96 10.58 -5.37
C ALA A 52 4.00 10.69 -6.90
N LEU A 53 3.86 9.56 -7.60
CA LEU A 53 3.83 9.49 -9.06
C LEU A 53 2.58 10.16 -9.65
N PHE A 54 1.41 9.89 -9.06
CA PHE A 54 0.12 10.37 -9.56
C PHE A 54 -0.25 11.77 -9.06
N GLY A 55 0.53 12.36 -8.15
CA GLY A 55 0.23 13.66 -7.59
C GLY A 55 -0.92 13.65 -6.58
N ALA A 56 -1.18 12.50 -5.93
CA ALA A 56 -2.19 12.44 -4.88
C ALA A 56 -1.84 13.43 -3.74
N PRO A 57 -2.84 14.08 -3.12
CA PRO A 57 -2.63 15.08 -2.06
C PRO A 57 -2.33 14.43 -0.69
N LEU A 58 -1.60 13.33 -0.69
CA LEU A 58 -1.25 12.51 0.47
C LEU A 58 0.21 12.04 0.34
N VAL A 59 0.85 11.73 1.47
CA VAL A 59 2.18 11.10 1.46
C VAL A 59 2.06 9.67 0.97
N GLY A 60 1.09 8.92 1.51
CA GLY A 60 0.90 7.49 1.26
C GLY A 60 -0.15 6.93 2.22
N MET A 61 -0.15 5.61 2.39
CA MET A 61 -0.93 4.89 3.39
C MET A 61 0.01 4.15 4.33
N GLU A 62 -0.34 4.05 5.61
CA GLU A 62 0.40 3.22 6.56
C GLU A 62 -0.47 2.08 7.07
N LEU A 63 0.20 1.00 7.47
CA LEU A 63 -0.39 -0.20 8.05
C LEU A 63 0.26 -0.52 9.39
N ARG A 64 -0.58 -0.90 10.36
CA ARG A 64 -0.15 -1.50 11.63
C ARG A 64 -1.00 -2.72 11.97
N TRP A 65 -0.33 -3.73 12.51
CA TRP A 65 -0.98 -4.91 13.08
C TRP A 65 -1.22 -4.68 14.57
N VAL A 66 -2.48 -4.67 15.00
CA VAL A 66 -2.86 -4.53 16.43
C VAL A 66 -3.63 -5.77 16.84
N HIS A 67 -3.09 -6.56 17.76
CA HIS A 67 -3.68 -7.84 18.18
C HIS A 67 -4.06 -8.76 17.00
N GLY A 68 -3.20 -8.81 15.97
CA GLY A 68 -3.44 -9.62 14.77
C GLY A 68 -4.47 -9.04 13.80
N LYS A 69 -5.01 -7.84 14.07
CA LYS A 69 -5.92 -7.12 13.17
C LYS A 69 -5.17 -6.08 12.36
N PHE A 70 -5.57 -5.95 11.10
CA PHE A 70 -5.02 -4.99 10.15
C PHE A 70 -5.67 -3.63 10.38
N TYR A 71 -4.87 -2.62 10.73
CA TYR A 71 -5.31 -1.24 10.77
C TYR A 71 -4.54 -0.43 9.74
N ARG A 72 -5.24 0.46 9.03
CA ARG A 72 -4.64 1.37 8.06
C ARG A 72 -4.95 2.83 8.38
N ARG A 73 -4.09 3.72 7.91
CA ARG A 73 -4.35 5.17 7.91
C ARG A 73 -3.83 5.82 6.63
N LEU A 74 -4.51 6.87 6.16
CA LEU A 74 -3.96 7.77 5.15
C LEU A 74 -3.04 8.79 5.83
N VAL A 75 -1.88 9.05 5.23
CA VAL A 75 -0.89 9.98 5.78
C VAL A 75 -0.99 11.33 5.06
N PRO A 76 -1.38 12.42 5.74
CA PRO A 76 -1.48 13.74 5.11
C PRO A 76 -0.11 14.32 4.77
N LEU A 77 -0.04 15.15 3.73
CA LEU A 77 1.20 15.85 3.31
C LEU A 77 1.79 16.75 4.40
N VAL A 78 0.95 17.26 5.30
CA VAL A 78 1.34 18.16 6.38
C VAL A 78 0.77 17.61 7.68
N GLY A 79 1.60 17.55 8.72
CA GLY A 79 1.17 17.14 10.06
C GLY A 79 0.96 15.65 10.27
N GLY A 80 1.33 14.78 9.32
CA GLY A 80 1.11 13.33 9.42
C GLY A 80 1.80 12.61 10.58
N SER A 81 2.76 13.26 11.24
CA SER A 81 3.46 12.76 12.44
C SER A 81 2.80 13.18 13.76
N ARG A 82 1.66 13.88 13.72
CA ARG A 82 1.00 14.44 14.91
C ARG A 82 -0.49 14.14 14.91
N ASP A 83 -1.05 14.06 16.11
CA ASP A 83 -2.50 14.06 16.29
C ASP A 83 -3.01 15.49 16.21
N LEU A 84 -3.62 15.80 15.07
CA LEU A 84 -4.22 17.09 14.81
C LEU A 84 -5.73 16.91 14.64
N PRO A 85 -6.54 17.85 15.16
CA PRO A 85 -7.97 17.85 14.86
C PRO A 85 -8.19 18.00 13.37
N ARG A 86 -9.35 17.55 12.88
CA ARG A 86 -9.75 17.76 11.49
C ARG A 86 -9.71 19.26 11.19
N PRO A 87 -8.91 19.72 10.21
CA PRO A 87 -8.83 21.14 9.89
C PRO A 87 -10.19 21.65 9.39
N PRO A 88 -10.59 22.89 9.76
CA PRO A 88 -11.78 23.52 9.20
C PRO A 88 -11.69 23.63 7.68
N ALA A 89 -12.84 23.62 6.98
CA ALA A 89 -12.88 23.64 5.52
C ALA A 89 -12.13 24.85 4.91
N ALA A 90 -12.21 26.03 5.53
CA ALA A 90 -11.47 27.22 5.10
C ALA A 90 -9.94 27.04 5.21
N ALA A 91 -9.46 26.37 6.27
CA ALA A 91 -8.04 26.07 6.42
C ALA A 91 -7.57 25.07 5.35
N VAL A 92 -8.37 24.03 5.07
CA VAL A 92 -8.10 23.09 3.96
C VAL A 92 -8.03 23.83 2.62
N TRP A 93 -9.02 24.68 2.34
CA TRP A 93 -9.09 25.49 1.13
C TRP A 93 -7.86 26.38 0.93
N LEU A 94 -7.35 26.98 2.02
CA LEU A 94 -6.17 27.84 2.00
C LEU A 94 -4.89 27.01 1.80
N MET A 95 -4.76 25.91 2.54
CA MET A 95 -3.61 25.01 2.44
C MET A 95 -3.47 24.42 1.03
N THR A 96 -4.56 23.97 0.41
CA THR A 96 -4.51 23.38 -0.92
C THR A 96 -4.08 24.38 -1.99
N ARG A 97 -4.41 25.67 -1.83
CA ARG A 97 -4.04 26.74 -2.78
C ARG A 97 -2.66 27.34 -2.57
N LEU A 98 -2.21 27.47 -1.32
CA LEU A 98 -0.99 28.22 -0.99
C LEU A 98 0.19 27.33 -0.67
N HIS A 99 -0.03 26.17 -0.04
CA HIS A 99 1.08 25.35 0.43
C HIS A 99 1.83 24.69 -0.74
N PRO A 100 3.17 24.86 -0.84
CA PRO A 100 3.93 24.45 -2.03
C PRO A 100 3.83 22.94 -2.30
N ALA A 101 3.77 22.11 -1.27
CA ALA A 101 3.61 20.66 -1.44
C ALA A 101 2.26 20.31 -2.10
N PHE A 102 1.17 20.98 -1.73
CA PHE A 102 -0.15 20.75 -2.33
C PHE A 102 -0.16 21.23 -3.79
N ARG A 103 0.36 22.43 -4.07
CA ARG A 103 0.46 22.95 -5.45
C ARG A 103 1.29 22.05 -6.36
N ARG A 104 2.40 21.49 -5.85
CA ARG A 104 3.21 20.52 -6.60
C ARG A 104 2.42 19.26 -6.92
N ARG A 105 1.69 18.72 -5.94
CA ARG A 105 0.86 17.52 -6.12
C ARG A 105 -0.28 17.78 -7.12
N GLU A 106 -0.97 18.92 -7.00
CA GLU A 106 -2.01 19.34 -7.94
C GLU A 106 -1.50 19.44 -9.38
N ARG A 107 -0.37 20.12 -9.63
CA ARG A 107 0.23 20.22 -10.97
C ARG A 107 0.56 18.85 -11.55
N LEU A 108 1.09 17.95 -10.71
CA LEU A 108 1.42 16.60 -11.13
C LEU A 108 0.17 15.77 -11.42
N ALA A 109 -0.87 15.88 -10.59
CA ALA A 109 -2.15 15.22 -10.83
C ALA A 109 -2.79 15.69 -12.14
N ALA A 110 -2.81 17.01 -12.38
CA ALA A 110 -3.31 17.58 -13.63
C ALA A 110 -2.53 17.04 -14.85
N LYS A 111 -1.20 16.97 -14.76
CA LYS A 111 -0.35 16.37 -15.79
C LYS A 111 -0.66 14.89 -16.01
N THR A 112 -0.73 14.10 -14.93
CA THR A 112 -1.01 12.66 -15.00
C THR A 112 -2.37 12.36 -15.62
N LEU A 113 -3.39 13.17 -15.31
CA LEU A 113 -4.71 13.06 -15.92
C LEU A 113 -4.70 13.42 -17.41
N ALA A 114 -4.03 14.52 -17.78
CA ALA A 114 -3.93 14.96 -19.17
C ALA A 114 -3.18 13.93 -20.04
N GLU A 115 -2.06 13.41 -19.55
CA GLU A 115 -1.22 12.44 -20.24
C GLU A 115 -1.69 11.00 -20.09
N ARG A 116 -2.72 10.75 -19.27
CA ARG A 116 -3.20 9.41 -18.92
C ARG A 116 -2.07 8.49 -18.44
N GLY A 117 -1.30 8.96 -17.46
CA GLY A 117 -0.04 8.35 -17.02
C GLY A 117 -0.10 6.84 -16.75
N TRP A 118 -1.26 6.33 -16.29
CA TRP A 118 -1.52 4.90 -16.08
C TRP A 118 -1.36 4.04 -17.33
N ARG A 119 -1.54 4.59 -18.54
CA ARG A 119 -1.34 3.85 -19.79
C ARG A 119 0.12 3.46 -20.02
N ARG A 120 1.05 4.30 -19.56
CA ARG A 120 2.49 3.97 -19.61
C ARG A 120 2.82 2.85 -18.63
N ASP A 121 2.26 2.89 -17.43
CA ASP A 121 2.42 1.80 -16.47
C ASP A 121 1.78 0.50 -16.98
N LEU A 122 0.64 0.55 -17.68
CA LEU A 122 0.03 -0.62 -18.30
C LEU A 122 0.92 -1.21 -19.40
N GLN A 123 1.45 -0.38 -20.29
CA GLN A 123 2.40 -0.84 -21.31
C GLN A 123 3.62 -1.50 -20.65
N ARG A 124 4.20 -0.85 -19.64
CA ARG A 124 5.35 -1.39 -18.91
C ARG A 124 5.02 -2.67 -18.14
N TRP A 125 3.80 -2.79 -17.64
CA TRP A 125 3.31 -4.02 -17.02
C TRP A 125 3.32 -5.18 -18.02
N ASP A 126 2.76 -4.97 -19.21
CA ASP A 126 2.65 -6.00 -20.24
C ASP A 126 4.01 -6.36 -20.85
N GLU A 127 4.87 -5.37 -21.10
CA GLU A 127 6.14 -5.55 -21.82
C GLU A 127 7.33 -5.89 -20.92
N GLU A 128 7.37 -5.40 -19.67
CA GLU A 128 8.54 -5.51 -18.80
C GLU A 128 8.25 -6.25 -17.48
N TRP A 129 7.36 -5.71 -16.65
CA TRP A 129 7.22 -6.15 -15.26
C TRP A 129 6.62 -7.54 -15.15
N LYS A 130 5.46 -7.78 -15.77
CA LYS A 130 4.79 -9.08 -15.67
C LYS A 130 5.64 -10.21 -16.25
N PRO A 131 6.23 -10.09 -17.47
CA PRO A 131 7.13 -11.13 -17.99
C PRO A 131 8.32 -11.41 -17.06
N SER A 132 8.97 -10.36 -16.55
CA SER A 132 10.12 -10.50 -15.65
C SER A 132 9.75 -11.19 -14.32
N ILE A 133 8.59 -10.85 -13.74
CA ILE A 133 8.08 -11.46 -12.51
C ILE A 133 7.76 -12.94 -12.75
N ILE A 134 7.08 -13.27 -13.86
CA ILE A 134 6.77 -14.67 -14.21
C ILE A 134 8.06 -15.48 -14.37
N ALA A 135 9.01 -14.99 -15.17
CA ALA A 135 10.29 -15.68 -15.38
C ALA A 135 11.05 -15.88 -14.06
N THR A 136 11.03 -14.89 -13.16
CA THR A 136 11.67 -15.01 -11.85
C THR A 136 10.96 -16.03 -10.97
N ASN A 137 9.63 -16.02 -10.93
CA ASN A 137 8.84 -17.00 -10.21
C ASN A 137 9.10 -18.42 -10.72
N GLU A 138 9.08 -18.64 -12.04
CA GLU A 138 9.37 -19.95 -12.65
C GLU A 138 10.77 -20.45 -12.30
N ARG A 139 11.78 -19.58 -12.38
CA ARG A 139 13.15 -19.94 -11.98
C ARG A 139 13.20 -20.35 -10.51
N LEU A 140 12.62 -19.54 -9.62
CA LEU A 140 12.64 -19.80 -8.18
C LEU A 140 11.87 -21.08 -7.82
N THR A 141 10.72 -21.36 -8.45
CA THR A 141 9.93 -22.55 -8.16
C THR A 141 10.47 -23.84 -8.80
N SER A 142 11.36 -23.73 -9.79
CA SER A 142 12.02 -24.88 -10.42
C SER A 142 13.14 -25.52 -9.58
N VAL A 143 13.55 -24.88 -8.48
CA VAL A 143 14.63 -25.37 -7.62
C VAL A 143 14.19 -26.61 -6.82
N ALA A 144 14.95 -27.70 -6.92
CA ALA A 144 14.72 -28.93 -6.17
C ALA A 144 15.18 -28.81 -4.71
N VAL A 145 14.37 -28.14 -3.88
CA VAL A 145 14.70 -27.77 -2.50
C VAL A 145 15.10 -28.94 -1.59
N GLY A 146 14.61 -30.16 -1.87
CA GLY A 146 14.90 -31.34 -1.06
C GLY A 146 16.34 -31.85 -1.14
N GLY A 147 17.11 -31.39 -2.12
CA GLY A 147 18.52 -31.76 -2.29
C GLY A 147 19.51 -30.66 -1.87
N LEU A 148 19.03 -29.52 -1.38
CA LEU A 148 19.90 -28.40 -1.00
C LEU A 148 20.58 -28.65 0.34
N SER A 149 21.80 -28.13 0.47
CA SER A 149 22.42 -27.96 1.79
C SER A 149 21.68 -26.89 2.60
N ASP A 150 21.87 -26.85 3.91
CA ASP A 150 21.28 -25.80 4.75
C ASP A 150 21.69 -24.38 4.31
N ALA A 151 22.93 -24.22 3.86
CA ALA A 151 23.45 -22.95 3.36
C ALA A 151 22.78 -22.55 2.04
N ASP A 152 22.61 -23.49 1.10
CA ASP A 152 21.96 -23.22 -0.18
C ASP A 152 20.45 -22.98 0.00
N LEU A 153 19.81 -23.69 0.92
CA LEU A 153 18.41 -23.47 1.27
C LEU A 153 18.20 -22.08 1.88
N ALA A 154 19.09 -21.66 2.79
CA ALA A 154 19.03 -20.30 3.36
C ALA A 154 19.17 -19.22 2.27
N ALA A 155 20.15 -19.36 1.37
CA ALA A 155 20.34 -18.44 0.26
C ALA A 155 19.13 -18.40 -0.68
N HIS A 156 18.52 -19.55 -0.96
CA HIS A 156 17.31 -19.64 -1.78
C HIS A 156 16.10 -18.94 -1.11
N LEU A 157 15.93 -19.11 0.19
CA LEU A 157 14.88 -18.42 0.96
C LEU A 157 15.09 -16.90 1.00
N ASP A 158 16.33 -16.43 1.10
CA ASP A 158 16.64 -15.00 1.03
C ASP A 158 16.27 -14.42 -0.33
N GLU A 159 16.53 -15.14 -1.42
CA GLU A 159 16.16 -14.72 -2.77
C GLU A 159 14.64 -14.68 -2.97
N LEU A 160 13.92 -15.71 -2.52
CA LEU A 160 12.45 -15.75 -2.50
C LEU A 160 11.88 -14.57 -1.70
N TRP A 161 12.46 -14.28 -0.54
CA TRP A 161 12.02 -13.19 0.32
C TRP A 161 12.23 -11.81 -0.33
N ALA A 162 13.39 -11.60 -0.94
CA ALA A 162 13.68 -10.37 -1.69
C ALA A 162 12.72 -10.19 -2.87
N HIS A 163 12.44 -11.27 -3.62
CA HIS A 163 11.48 -11.24 -4.73
C HIS A 163 10.05 -10.96 -4.25
N ALA A 164 9.61 -11.61 -3.17
CA ALA A 164 8.28 -11.38 -2.58
C ALA A 164 8.10 -9.94 -2.08
N ARG A 165 9.14 -9.35 -1.45
CA ARG A 165 9.12 -7.95 -1.00
C ARG A 165 9.02 -6.96 -2.16
N SER A 166 9.82 -7.15 -3.20
CA SER A 166 9.83 -6.22 -4.33
C SER A 166 8.52 -6.27 -5.11
N THR A 167 7.99 -7.46 -5.37
CA THR A 167 6.70 -7.65 -6.07
C THR A 167 5.51 -7.18 -5.24
N THR A 168 5.52 -7.37 -3.92
CA THR A 168 4.49 -6.81 -3.03
C THR A 168 4.51 -5.28 -3.05
N THR A 169 5.70 -4.67 -3.02
CA THR A 169 5.83 -3.21 -3.12
C THR A 169 5.30 -2.69 -4.46
N LEU A 170 5.67 -3.36 -5.55
CA LEU A 170 5.16 -3.02 -6.89
C LEU A 170 3.64 -3.15 -6.96
N HIS A 171 3.06 -4.20 -6.39
CA HIS A 171 1.60 -4.39 -6.32
C HIS A 171 0.91 -3.17 -5.69
N PHE A 172 1.37 -2.72 -4.52
CA PHE A 172 0.79 -1.55 -3.87
C PHE A 172 1.08 -0.23 -4.60
N ARG A 173 2.22 -0.12 -5.31
CA ARG A 173 2.50 1.02 -6.19
C ARG A 173 1.49 1.10 -7.34
N LEU A 174 1.20 -0.04 -7.96
CA LEU A 174 0.30 -0.13 -9.11
C LEU A 174 -1.16 0.19 -8.76
N HIS A 175 -1.53 0.21 -7.47
CA HIS A 175 -2.86 0.69 -7.05
C HIS A 175 -3.17 2.14 -7.44
N ALA A 176 -2.14 2.98 -7.62
CA ALA A 176 -2.35 4.32 -8.16
C ALA A 176 -2.75 4.27 -9.65
N SER A 177 -2.27 3.26 -10.37
CA SER A 177 -2.38 3.13 -11.83
C SER A 177 -3.62 2.34 -12.26
N ASP A 178 -4.11 1.38 -11.46
CA ASP A 178 -5.34 0.62 -11.76
C ASP A 178 -6.60 1.27 -11.16
N LEU A 179 -6.58 1.74 -9.90
CA LEU A 179 -7.72 2.33 -9.21
C LEU A 179 -7.97 3.78 -9.65
N GLY A 180 -6.91 4.53 -9.96
CA GLY A 180 -7.01 5.93 -10.40
C GLY A 180 -7.97 6.12 -11.58
N PRO A 181 -7.82 5.38 -12.69
CA PRO A 181 -8.74 5.42 -13.82
C PRO A 181 -10.17 4.98 -13.49
N MET A 182 -10.35 4.03 -12.56
CA MET A 182 -11.69 3.65 -12.11
C MET A 182 -12.40 4.80 -11.38
N GLY A 183 -11.66 5.61 -10.62
CA GLY A 183 -12.18 6.84 -10.02
C GLY A 183 -12.73 7.82 -11.06
N LEU A 184 -12.11 7.92 -12.24
CA LEU A 184 -12.61 8.75 -13.33
C LEU A 184 -13.94 8.23 -13.89
N LEU A 185 -14.09 6.90 -14.02
CA LEU A 185 -15.35 6.29 -14.42
C LEU A 185 -16.44 6.59 -13.39
N MET A 186 -16.14 6.46 -12.09
CA MET A 186 -17.08 6.79 -11.03
C MET A 186 -17.55 8.25 -11.07
N LEU A 187 -16.66 9.21 -11.35
CA LEU A 187 -17.04 10.61 -11.55
C LEU A 187 -17.96 10.79 -12.76
N ARG A 188 -17.67 10.14 -13.89
CA ARG A 188 -18.54 10.20 -15.08
C ARG A 188 -19.91 9.58 -14.85
N LEU A 189 -20.01 8.56 -14.01
CA LEU A 189 -21.29 7.96 -13.64
C LEU A 189 -22.17 8.92 -12.83
N GLN A 190 -21.59 9.92 -12.13
CA GLN A 190 -22.37 10.96 -11.45
C GLN A 190 -23.08 11.90 -12.45
N ASP A 191 -22.52 12.05 -13.66
CA ASP A 191 -23.11 12.88 -14.73
C ASP A 191 -24.23 12.16 -15.50
N TRP A 192 -24.45 10.86 -15.24
CA TRP A 192 -25.48 10.05 -15.92
C TRP A 192 -26.85 10.07 -15.21
N GLY A 193 -27.00 10.94 -14.21
CA GLY A 193 -28.29 11.25 -13.57
C GLY A 193 -29.17 12.12 -14.44
#